data_AF-A0A9E2K8Z0-F1
#
_entry.id   AF-A0A9E2K8Z0-F1
#
_cell.length_a   1.000
_cell.length_b   1.000
_cell.length_c   1.000
_cell.angle_alpha   90.00
_cell.angle_beta   90.00
_cell.angle_gamma   90.00
#
_symmetry.space_group_name_H-M   'P 1'
#
loop_
_entity.id
_entity.type
_entity.pdbx_description
1 polymer ?
#
loop_
_entity_poly.entity_id
_entity_poly.type
_entity_poly.pdbx_seq_one_letter_code
_entity_poly.pdbx_strand_id
1 'polypeptide(L)'
;MKLIKWCSDNQKEQWMIYTHNGIYWQLVSKLSIARRSYFFKVLNSLREPIDFALIGLYLPYRNGIYAAMPHTQIIIQPEELYQFIRHFQQLPIQILDEVAISLDRQLKEDQQEVNDFLTTFYEAQSTDEAREIYERWQMERSLWNELGNKLLLMMHVYEEEILNYFKYRSILKELIGLPRG
;
A
#
# COMPACT_ATOMS: atom_id res chain seq x y z
N MET A 1 -2.37 21.46 6.55
CA MET A 1 -2.55 20.16 5.86
C MET A 1 -3.12 19.15 6.84
N LYS A 2 -4.01 18.27 6.39
CA LYS A 2 -4.56 17.15 7.16
C LYS A 2 -4.30 15.82 6.49
N LEU A 3 -4.05 14.81 7.30
CA LEU A 3 -3.81 13.46 6.86
C LEU A 3 -4.65 12.49 7.68
N ILE A 4 -5.23 11.49 7.02
CA ILE A 4 -5.83 10.36 7.69
C ILE A 4 -4.98 9.11 7.41
N LYS A 5 -4.73 8.30 8.44
CA LYS A 5 -3.96 7.06 8.32
C LYS A 5 -4.77 5.89 8.84
N TRP A 6 -4.88 4.85 8.02
CA TRP A 6 -5.39 3.56 8.43
C TRP A 6 -4.29 2.74 9.11
N CYS A 7 -4.64 2.12 10.22
CA CYS A 7 -3.81 1.16 10.94
C CYS A 7 -4.66 -0.06 11.29
N SER A 8 -4.12 -1.26 11.05
CA SER A 8 -4.71 -2.51 11.52
C SER A 8 -3.82 -3.09 12.61
N ASP A 9 -4.38 -3.22 13.83
CA ASP A 9 -3.74 -3.94 14.93
C ASP A 9 -4.73 -4.95 15.51
N ASN A 10 -4.34 -6.23 15.57
CA ASN A 10 -5.10 -7.31 16.21
C ASN A 10 -6.60 -7.34 15.85
N GLN A 11 -6.93 -7.27 14.55
CA GLN A 11 -8.30 -7.25 14.00
C GLN A 11 -9.15 -6.02 14.36
N LYS A 12 -8.58 -4.99 15.01
CA LYS A 12 -9.23 -3.70 15.23
C LYS A 12 -8.72 -2.69 14.23
N GLU A 13 -9.62 -2.22 13.38
CA GLU A 13 -9.35 -1.16 12.43
C GLU A 13 -9.35 0.20 13.17
N GLN A 14 -8.22 0.89 13.10
CA GLN A 14 -8.02 2.22 13.68
C GLN A 14 -7.69 3.23 12.58
N TRP A 15 -8.24 4.42 12.72
CA TRP A 15 -7.98 5.54 11.85
C TRP A 15 -7.44 6.71 12.66
N MET A 16 -6.28 7.20 12.29
CA MET A 16 -5.58 8.29 12.96
C MET A 16 -5.65 9.53 12.08
N ILE A 17 -6.09 10.66 12.64
CA ILE A 17 -6.15 11.94 11.93
C ILE A 17 -5.03 12.83 12.45
N TYR A 18 -4.23 13.35 11.54
CA TYR A 18 -3.12 14.24 11.80
C TYR A 18 -3.34 15.60 11.15
N THR A 19 -2.81 16.65 11.78
CA THR A 19 -2.69 17.99 11.21
C THR A 19 -1.22 18.39 11.20
N HIS A 20 -0.75 18.95 10.09
CA HIS A 20 0.60 19.52 10.00
C HIS A 20 0.56 21.01 10.39
N ASN A 21 1.44 21.40 11.32
CA ASN A 21 1.52 22.77 11.85
C ASN A 21 2.63 23.63 11.21
N GLY A 22 3.23 23.16 10.12
CA GLY A 22 4.38 23.78 9.44
C GLY A 22 5.74 23.21 9.87
N ILE A 23 5.81 22.45 10.96
CA ILE A 23 7.05 21.85 11.47
C ILE A 23 6.95 20.34 11.55
N TYR A 24 5.84 19.81 12.06
CA TYR A 24 5.63 18.36 12.20
C TYR A 24 4.15 17.99 12.12
N TRP A 25 3.90 16.69 11.97
CA TRP A 25 2.56 16.10 12.02
C TRP A 25 2.12 15.84 13.46
N GLN A 26 1.03 16.48 13.87
CA GLN A 26 0.43 16.28 15.18
C GLN A 26 -0.81 15.39 15.08
N LEU A 27 -0.87 14.33 15.89
CA LEU A 27 -2.07 13.50 16.02
C LEU A 27 -3.18 14.30 16.70
N VAL A 28 -4.32 14.44 16.03
CA VAL A 28 -5.48 15.18 16.53
C VAL A 28 -6.57 14.23 17.04
N SER A 29 -6.76 13.08 16.37
CA SER A 29 -7.83 12.15 16.73
C SER A 29 -7.46 10.70 16.41
N LYS A 30 -7.97 9.77 17.23
CA LYS A 30 -7.96 8.33 16.97
C LYS A 30 -9.41 7.85 16.90
N LEU A 31 -9.77 7.20 15.81
CA LEU A 31 -11.09 6.67 15.55
C LEU A 31 -10.99 5.14 15.49
N SER A 32 -11.67 4.46 16.41
CA SER A 32 -11.83 3.01 16.32
C SER A 32 -13.14 2.70 15.60
N ILE A 33 -13.05 1.97 14.49
CA ILE A 33 -14.21 1.71 13.64
C ILE A 33 -14.58 0.25 13.75
N ALA A 34 -15.61 -0.02 14.54
CA ALA A 34 -16.11 -1.38 14.76
C ALA A 34 -16.84 -1.94 13.53
N ARG A 35 -17.45 -1.09 12.68
CA ARG A 35 -18.05 -1.50 11.41
C ARG A 35 -17.71 -0.52 10.30
N ARG A 36 -17.30 -1.07 9.15
CA ARG A 36 -16.86 -0.30 7.96
C ARG A 36 -17.90 0.72 7.48
N SER A 37 -19.18 0.44 7.63
CA SER A 37 -20.27 1.38 7.29
C SER A 37 -20.23 2.69 8.10
N TYR A 38 -19.62 2.69 9.29
CA TYR A 38 -19.44 3.91 10.09
C TYR A 38 -18.29 4.78 9.60
N PHE A 39 -17.30 4.22 8.89
CA PHE A 39 -16.20 5.00 8.35
C PHE A 39 -16.69 6.11 7.43
N PHE A 40 -17.58 5.80 6.49
CA PHE A 40 -18.13 6.79 5.57
C PHE A 40 -18.95 7.87 6.27
N LYS A 41 -19.70 7.50 7.32
CA LYS A 41 -20.43 8.47 8.15
C LYS A 41 -19.47 9.42 8.86
N VAL A 42 -18.36 8.90 9.38
CA VAL A 42 -17.34 9.69 10.05
C VAL A 42 -16.65 10.61 9.05
N LEU A 43 -16.23 10.11 7.88
CA LEU A 43 -15.63 10.94 6.83
C LEU A 43 -16.56 12.10 6.43
N ASN A 44 -17.83 11.82 6.15
CA ASN A 44 -18.81 12.86 5.79
C ASN A 44 -19.10 13.87 6.91
N SER A 45 -18.81 13.52 8.16
CA SER A 45 -18.99 14.42 9.31
C SER A 45 -17.79 15.34 9.54
N LEU A 46 -16.64 15.05 8.91
CA LEU A 46 -15.46 15.91 9.01
C LEU A 46 -15.74 17.21 8.27
N ARG A 47 -15.74 18.33 9.01
CA ARG A 47 -16.01 19.67 8.46
C ARG A 47 -14.88 20.21 7.60
N GLU A 48 -13.68 19.67 7.76
CA GLU A 48 -12.49 20.12 7.07
C GLU A 48 -12.01 19.03 6.11
N PRO A 49 -11.53 19.42 4.91
CA PRO A 49 -11.03 18.47 3.93
C PRO A 49 -9.78 17.74 4.46
N ILE A 50 -9.63 16.49 4.02
CA ILE A 50 -8.42 15.70 4.24
C ILE A 50 -7.58 15.79 2.96
N ASP A 51 -6.34 16.28 3.09
CA ASP A 51 -5.45 16.43 1.93
C ASP A 51 -4.86 15.07 1.51
N PHE A 52 -4.52 14.23 2.49
CA PHE A 52 -3.83 12.96 2.27
C PHE A 52 -4.50 11.80 3.01
N ALA A 53 -4.57 10.64 2.37
CA ALA A 53 -5.00 9.41 3.02
C ALA A 53 -3.96 8.30 2.84
N LEU A 54 -3.43 7.80 3.95
CA LEU A 54 -2.60 6.61 3.98
C LEU A 54 -3.50 5.40 4.26
N ILE A 55 -3.63 4.52 3.27
CA ILE A 55 -4.46 3.32 3.38
C ILE A 55 -3.69 2.09 2.92
N GLY A 56 -4.16 0.92 3.37
CA GLY A 56 -3.73 -0.35 2.81
C GLY A 56 -4.39 -0.69 1.48
N LEU A 57 -4.07 -1.87 0.95
CA LEU A 57 -4.62 -2.42 -0.29
C LEU A 57 -6.08 -2.89 -0.12
N TYR A 58 -7.00 -1.95 0.12
CA TYR A 58 -8.41 -2.26 0.37
C TYR A 58 -9.37 -1.35 -0.41
N LEU A 59 -9.92 -1.89 -1.49
CA LEU A 59 -10.73 -1.17 -2.48
C LEU A 59 -11.91 -0.41 -1.88
N PRO A 60 -12.69 -0.96 -0.93
CA PRO A 60 -13.82 -0.23 -0.37
C PRO A 60 -13.42 1.05 0.38
N TYR A 61 -12.24 1.09 1.02
CA TYR A 61 -11.76 2.32 1.66
C TYR A 61 -11.30 3.34 0.65
N ARG A 62 -10.54 2.93 -0.36
CA ARG A 62 -10.17 3.77 -1.50
C ARG A 62 -11.41 4.45 -2.11
N ASN A 63 -12.37 3.64 -2.54
CA ASN A 63 -13.54 4.12 -3.27
C ASN A 63 -14.39 5.08 -2.44
N GLY A 64 -14.59 4.77 -1.15
CA GLY A 64 -15.41 5.65 -0.32
C GLY A 64 -14.70 6.89 0.18
N ILE A 65 -13.35 6.91 0.24
CA ILE A 65 -12.60 8.16 0.39
C ILE A 65 -12.81 9.03 -0.84
N TYR A 66 -12.63 8.49 -2.06
CA TYR A 66 -12.88 9.28 -3.27
C TYR A 66 -14.33 9.76 -3.40
N ALA A 67 -15.30 8.97 -2.94
CA ALA A 67 -16.70 9.38 -2.95
C ALA A 67 -17.01 10.50 -1.95
N ALA A 68 -16.41 10.46 -0.75
CA ALA A 68 -16.65 11.45 0.30
C ALA A 68 -15.78 12.72 0.15
N MET A 69 -14.56 12.56 -0.33
CA MET A 69 -13.51 13.59 -0.40
C MET A 69 -12.70 13.43 -1.69
N PRO A 70 -13.25 13.86 -2.85
CA PRO A 70 -12.66 13.58 -4.17
C PRO A 70 -11.29 14.23 -4.40
N HIS A 71 -10.93 15.24 -3.61
CA HIS A 71 -9.63 15.92 -3.71
C HIS A 71 -8.52 15.27 -2.88
N THR A 72 -8.85 14.31 -2.01
CA THR A 72 -7.88 13.63 -1.16
C THR A 72 -6.91 12.81 -2.00
N GLN A 73 -5.61 13.02 -1.77
CA GLN A 73 -4.55 12.23 -2.38
C GLN A 73 -4.37 10.95 -1.58
N ILE A 74 -4.79 9.83 -2.15
CA ILE A 74 -4.62 8.51 -1.54
C ILE A 74 -3.21 8.00 -1.84
N ILE A 75 -2.55 7.47 -0.80
CA ILE A 75 -1.18 6.99 -0.84
C ILE A 75 -1.15 5.58 -0.25
N ILE A 76 -0.59 4.64 -1.01
CA ILE A 76 -0.28 3.29 -0.52
C ILE A 76 1.20 3.22 -0.14
N GLN A 77 1.46 2.81 1.11
CA GLN A 77 2.84 2.70 1.60
C GLN A 77 3.51 1.42 1.08
N PRO A 78 4.85 1.40 0.89
CA PRO A 78 5.58 0.23 0.42
C PRO A 78 5.29 -1.02 1.25
N GLU A 79 5.16 -0.87 2.56
CA GLU A 79 4.90 -1.96 3.49
C GLU A 79 3.64 -2.76 3.15
N GLU A 80 2.63 -2.13 2.55
CA GLU A 80 1.38 -2.77 2.15
C GLU A 80 1.60 -3.72 0.97
N LEU A 81 2.45 -3.36 0.01
CA LEU A 81 2.83 -4.25 -1.10
C LEU A 81 3.68 -5.41 -0.60
N TYR A 82 4.66 -5.15 0.28
CA TYR A 82 5.45 -6.22 0.89
C TYR A 82 4.61 -7.16 1.76
N GLN A 83 3.56 -6.66 2.43
CA GLN A 83 2.61 -7.51 3.16
C GLN A 83 1.74 -8.35 2.22
N PHE A 84 1.24 -7.75 1.14
CA PHE A 84 0.49 -8.46 0.10
C PHE A 84 1.28 -9.63 -0.47
N ILE A 85 2.53 -9.41 -0.84
CA ILE A 85 3.41 -10.47 -1.34
C ILE A 85 3.61 -11.58 -0.31
N ARG A 86 3.91 -11.22 0.96
CA ARG A 86 4.08 -12.21 2.04
C ARG A 86 2.84 -13.07 2.28
N HIS A 87 1.64 -12.51 2.09
CA HIS A 87 0.40 -13.28 2.25
C HIS A 87 0.29 -14.43 1.23
N PHE A 88 0.72 -14.22 -0.02
CA PHE A 88 0.70 -15.28 -1.04
C PHE A 88 1.83 -16.30 -0.90
N GLN A 89 2.90 -15.96 -0.17
CA GLN A 89 4.02 -16.86 0.07
C GLN A 89 3.74 -17.94 1.13
N GLN A 90 2.68 -17.80 1.95
CA GLN A 90 2.39 -18.69 3.08
C GLN A 90 1.56 -19.95 2.71
N LEU A 91 1.44 -20.32 1.43
CA LEU A 91 0.69 -21.51 1.03
C LEU A 91 1.52 -22.79 1.30
N PRO A 92 1.03 -23.75 2.12
CA PRO A 92 1.75 -24.98 2.39
C PRO A 92 1.63 -25.94 1.20
N ILE A 93 2.75 -26.25 0.56
CA ILE A 93 2.83 -27.29 -0.46
C ILE A 93 3.00 -28.65 0.23
N GLN A 94 1.94 -29.47 0.21
CA GLN A 94 2.02 -30.90 0.49
C GLN A 94 2.08 -31.65 -0.84
N ILE A 95 3.28 -31.88 -1.38
CA ILE A 95 3.48 -32.57 -2.67
C ILE A 95 4.66 -33.55 -2.55
N LEU A 96 4.63 -34.63 -3.34
CA LEU A 96 5.68 -35.66 -3.50
C LEU A 96 7.07 -35.04 -3.74
N ASP A 97 8.11 -35.56 -3.08
CA ASP A 97 9.43 -34.95 -2.90
C ASP A 97 10.10 -34.40 -4.18
N GLU A 98 10.04 -35.08 -5.32
CA GLU A 98 10.67 -34.59 -6.57
C GLU A 98 9.89 -33.44 -7.24
N VAL A 99 8.56 -33.49 -7.14
CA VAL A 99 7.69 -32.41 -7.59
C VAL A 99 7.75 -31.25 -6.59
N ALA A 100 7.94 -31.53 -5.30
CA ALA A 100 8.15 -30.52 -4.28
C ALA A 100 9.43 -29.72 -4.51
N ILE A 101 10.56 -30.37 -4.85
CA ILE A 101 11.83 -29.65 -5.12
C ILE A 101 11.75 -28.74 -6.34
N SER A 102 11.13 -29.21 -7.43
CA SER A 102 10.98 -28.42 -8.65
C SER A 102 10.02 -27.24 -8.46
N LEU A 103 8.89 -27.47 -7.78
CA LEU A 103 7.94 -26.41 -7.41
C LEU A 103 8.56 -25.41 -6.42
N ASP A 104 9.30 -25.88 -5.42
CA ASP A 104 10.00 -25.01 -4.46
C ASP A 104 11.03 -24.12 -5.14
N ARG A 105 11.74 -24.66 -6.13
CA ARG A 105 12.70 -23.88 -6.91
C ARG A 105 11.99 -22.82 -7.73
N GLN A 106 10.94 -23.18 -8.47
CA GLN A 106 10.16 -22.24 -9.27
C GLN A 106 9.55 -21.14 -8.40
N LEU A 107 8.99 -21.50 -7.24
CA LEU A 107 8.45 -20.52 -6.28
C LEU A 107 9.52 -19.56 -5.76
N LYS A 108 10.73 -20.04 -5.48
CA LYS A 108 11.83 -19.18 -5.04
C LYS A 108 12.27 -18.22 -6.15
N GLU A 109 12.34 -18.70 -7.38
CA GLU A 109 12.66 -17.87 -8.56
C GLU A 109 11.57 -16.79 -8.77
N ASP A 110 10.28 -17.17 -8.69
CA ASP A 110 9.14 -16.25 -8.79
C ASP A 110 9.16 -15.19 -7.69
N GLN A 111 9.48 -15.58 -6.45
CA GLN A 111 9.60 -14.68 -5.30
C GLN A 111 10.76 -13.72 -5.44
N GLN A 112 11.91 -14.22 -5.91
CA GLN A 112 13.11 -13.41 -6.08
C GLN A 112 12.87 -12.32 -7.12
N GLU A 113 12.30 -12.66 -8.28
CA GLU A 113 11.95 -11.70 -9.33
C GLU A 113 11.08 -10.55 -8.80
N VAL A 114 10.03 -10.89 -8.05
CA VAL A 114 9.11 -9.90 -7.46
C VAL A 114 9.80 -9.03 -6.41
N ASN A 115 10.63 -9.61 -5.55
CA ASN A 115 11.35 -8.86 -4.52
C ASN A 115 12.39 -7.91 -5.14
N ASP A 116 13.10 -8.35 -6.17
CA ASP A 116 14.08 -7.55 -6.90
C ASP A 116 13.39 -6.36 -7.56
N PHE A 117 12.26 -6.60 -8.23
CA PHE A 117 11.42 -5.54 -8.78
C PHE A 117 10.99 -4.53 -7.72
N LEU A 118 10.41 -4.97 -6.60
CA LEU A 118 9.93 -4.05 -5.55
C LEU A 118 11.09 -3.24 -4.94
N THR A 119 12.26 -3.84 -4.79
CA THR A 119 13.46 -3.16 -4.31
C THR A 119 13.84 -2.02 -5.26
N THR A 120 14.05 -2.34 -6.54
CA THR A 120 14.41 -1.34 -7.55
C THR A 120 13.34 -0.26 -7.72
N PHE A 121 12.06 -0.65 -7.74
CA PHE A 121 10.93 0.28 -7.87
C PHE A 121 10.91 1.31 -6.74
N TYR A 122 11.10 0.89 -5.48
CA TYR A 122 11.08 1.82 -4.34
C TYR A 122 12.39 2.57 -4.09
N GLU A 123 13.46 2.22 -4.79
CA GLU A 123 14.71 2.97 -4.85
C GLU A 123 14.63 4.18 -5.81
N ALA A 124 13.61 4.23 -6.68
CA ALA A 124 13.40 5.36 -7.58
C ALA A 124 13.37 6.70 -6.84
N GLN A 125 13.96 7.72 -7.47
CA GLN A 125 14.08 9.07 -6.94
C GLN A 125 12.88 9.95 -7.29
N SER A 126 12.11 9.57 -8.31
CA SER A 126 10.97 10.33 -8.79
C SER A 126 9.81 9.42 -9.21
N THR A 127 8.62 10.02 -9.36
CA THR A 127 7.44 9.33 -9.88
C THR A 127 7.65 8.85 -11.32
N ASP A 128 8.35 9.62 -12.15
CA ASP A 128 8.59 9.29 -13.55
C ASP A 128 9.55 8.09 -13.66
N GLU A 129 10.63 8.09 -12.88
CA GLU A 129 11.57 6.96 -12.80
C GLU A 129 10.88 5.69 -12.29
N ALA A 130 10.04 5.81 -11.25
CA ALA A 130 9.27 4.67 -10.75
C ALA A 130 8.33 4.10 -11.83
N ARG A 131 7.69 4.95 -12.62
CA ARG A 131 6.85 4.54 -13.74
C ARG A 131 7.66 3.83 -14.82
N GLU A 132 8.82 4.36 -15.20
CA GLU A 132 9.71 3.71 -16.18
C GLU A 132 10.17 2.32 -15.72
N ILE A 133 10.49 2.16 -14.43
CA ILE A 133 10.85 0.85 -13.84
C ILE A 133 9.65 -0.11 -13.91
N TYR A 134 8.46 0.37 -13.56
CA TYR A 134 7.24 -0.43 -13.60
C TYR A 134 6.87 -0.88 -15.03
N GLU A 135 6.93 0.03 -16.01
CA GLU A 135 6.65 -0.28 -17.42
C GLU A 135 7.66 -1.27 -18.00
N ARG A 136 8.94 -1.11 -17.65
CA ARG A 136 9.98 -2.05 -18.07
C ARG A 136 9.77 -3.44 -17.49
N TRP A 137 9.51 -3.53 -16.19
CA TRP A 137 9.24 -4.80 -15.53
C TRP A 137 8.03 -5.52 -16.14
N GLN A 138 6.97 -4.78 -16.51
CA GLN A 138 5.82 -5.35 -17.21
C GLN A 138 6.18 -6.03 -18.54
N MET A 139 7.15 -5.50 -19.27
CA MET A 139 7.60 -6.05 -20.56
C MET A 139 8.55 -7.24 -20.41
N GLU A 140 9.35 -7.26 -19.34
CA GLU A 140 10.45 -8.22 -19.16
C GLU A 140 10.06 -9.45 -18.31
N ARG A 141 9.04 -9.32 -17.46
CA ARG A 141 8.66 -10.37 -16.51
C ARG A 141 8.17 -11.67 -17.16
N SER A 142 8.34 -12.77 -16.44
CA SER A 142 7.79 -14.07 -16.86
C SER A 142 6.26 -14.08 -16.77
N LEU A 143 5.59 -14.48 -17.85
CA LEU A 143 4.14 -14.68 -17.88
C LEU A 143 3.68 -15.86 -16.99
N TRP A 144 4.59 -16.80 -16.71
CA TRP A 144 4.33 -17.98 -15.89
C TRP A 144 4.49 -17.73 -14.40
N ASN A 145 5.07 -16.59 -14.00
CA ASN A 145 5.19 -16.20 -12.61
C ASN A 145 3.82 -15.73 -12.07
N GLU A 146 3.11 -16.61 -11.37
CA GLU A 146 1.78 -16.33 -10.81
C GLU A 146 1.80 -15.19 -9.77
N LEU A 147 2.87 -15.12 -8.97
CA LEU A 147 3.02 -14.06 -7.96
C LEU A 147 3.19 -12.69 -8.65
N GLY A 148 4.03 -12.63 -9.68
CA GLY A 148 4.20 -11.47 -10.54
C GLY A 148 2.89 -11.06 -11.21
N ASN A 149 2.08 -12.01 -11.69
CA ASN A 149 0.76 -11.73 -12.28
C ASN A 149 -0.20 -11.09 -11.27
N LYS A 150 -0.24 -11.62 -10.04
CA LYS A 150 -1.06 -11.07 -8.95
C LYS A 150 -0.60 -9.68 -8.54
N LEU A 151 0.71 -9.47 -8.44
CA LEU A 151 1.28 -8.16 -8.15
C LEU A 151 0.95 -7.16 -9.26
N LEU A 152 1.12 -7.55 -10.52
CA LEU A 152 0.82 -6.69 -11.67
C LEU A 152 -0.64 -6.22 -11.67
N LEU A 153 -1.58 -7.14 -11.47
CA LEU A 153 -3.01 -6.81 -11.39
C LEU A 153 -3.31 -5.83 -10.25
N MET A 154 -2.70 -6.05 -9.08
CA MET A 154 -2.85 -5.15 -7.93
C MET A 154 -2.27 -3.77 -8.25
N MET A 155 -1.06 -3.71 -8.80
CA MET A 155 -0.42 -2.44 -9.15
C MET A 155 -1.22 -1.68 -10.19
N HIS A 156 -1.80 -2.34 -11.19
CA HIS A 156 -2.64 -1.69 -12.19
C HIS A 156 -3.91 -1.07 -11.58
N VAL A 157 -4.51 -1.74 -10.59
CA VAL A 157 -5.70 -1.23 -9.89
C VAL A 157 -5.38 0.00 -9.02
N TYR A 158 -4.17 0.06 -8.46
CA TYR A 158 -3.75 1.06 -7.49
C TYR A 158 -2.60 1.96 -8.00
N GLU A 159 -2.41 2.04 -9.31
CA GLU A 159 -1.18 2.59 -9.89
C GLU A 159 -0.95 4.03 -9.44
N GLU A 160 -2.00 4.86 -9.51
CA GLU A 160 -1.95 6.25 -9.09
C GLU A 160 -1.62 6.39 -7.61
N GLU A 161 -2.25 5.59 -6.75
CA GLU A 161 -2.07 5.66 -5.29
C GLU A 161 -0.71 5.12 -4.85
N ILE A 162 -0.15 4.16 -5.57
CA ILE A 162 1.21 3.67 -5.39
C ILE A 162 2.21 4.73 -5.86
N LEU A 163 2.01 5.33 -7.02
CA LEU A 163 2.88 6.37 -7.56
C LEU A 163 2.86 7.66 -6.72
N ASN A 164 1.74 7.95 -6.05
CA ASN A 164 1.63 9.04 -5.09
C ASN A 164 2.64 8.93 -3.93
N TYR A 165 3.11 7.72 -3.58
CA TYR A 165 4.18 7.55 -2.60
C TYR A 165 5.44 8.33 -2.99
N PHE A 166 5.87 8.26 -4.25
CA PHE A 166 7.09 8.93 -4.71
C PHE A 166 6.91 10.44 -4.74
N LYS A 167 5.74 10.91 -5.21
CA LYS A 167 5.37 12.33 -5.25
C LYS A 167 5.36 12.98 -3.86
N TYR A 168 4.89 12.25 -2.85
CA TYR A 168 4.71 12.77 -1.49
C TYR A 168 5.71 12.19 -0.47
N ARG A 169 6.78 11.54 -0.94
CA ARG A 169 7.77 10.83 -0.10
C ARG A 169 8.38 11.74 0.98
N SER A 170 8.64 13.00 0.66
CA SER A 170 9.16 14.00 1.62
C SER A 170 8.19 14.21 2.79
N ILE A 171 6.91 14.40 2.49
CA ILE A 171 5.83 14.59 3.47
C ILE A 171 5.67 13.34 4.36
N LEU A 172 5.82 12.14 3.77
CA LEU A 172 5.71 10.88 4.50
C LEU A 172 6.89 10.61 5.42
N LYS A 173 8.12 10.99 5.04
CA LYS A 173 9.32 10.84 5.88
C LYS A 173 9.17 11.56 7.21
N GLU A 174 8.54 12.74 7.22
CA GLU A 174 8.23 13.48 8.45
C GLU A 174 7.26 12.71 9.37
N LEU A 175 6.39 11.87 8.80
CA LEU A 175 5.38 11.10 9.51
C LEU A 175 5.91 9.76 10.03
N ILE A 176 6.86 9.15 9.31
CA ILE A 176 7.54 7.90 9.69
C ILE A 176 8.52 8.14 10.86
N GLY A 177 9.03 9.37 11.02
CA GLY A 177 9.83 9.78 12.18
C GLY A 177 9.04 9.96 13.50
N LEU A 178 7.72 9.77 13.48
CA LEU A 178 6.90 9.87 14.69
C LEU A 178 7.04 8.60 15.55
N PRO A 179 7.19 8.73 16.88
CA PRO A 179 7.14 7.57 17.76
C PRO A 179 5.79 6.85 17.58
N ARG A 180 5.87 5.53 17.39
CA ARG A 180 4.70 4.64 17.46
C ARG A 180 4.20 4.68 18.90
N GLY A 181 3.24 5.55 19.18
CA GLY A 181 2.60 5.67 20.50
C GLY A 181 1.63 4.54 20.79
#